data_AF-A0A521PMR0-F1
#
_entry.id   AF-A0A521PMR0-F1
#
_cell.length_a   1.000
_cell.length_b   1.000
_cell.length_c   1.000
_cell.angle_alpha   90.00
_cell.angle_beta   90.00
_cell.angle_gamma   90.00
#
_symmetry.space_group_name_H-M   'P 1'
#
loop_
_entity.id
_entity.type
_entity.pdbx_description
1 polymer ?
#
loop_
_entity_poly.entity_id
_entity_poly.type
_entity_poly.pdbx_seq_one_letter_code
_entity_poly.pdbx_strand_id
1 'polypeptide(L)'
;MQDQPAAPRPTFATDGVHLLRTAQQVQYQLSQMADQKANMVLAATFVIFTVSISQIHNVARPLPLFILGGAAFASAFLAVLAVLPSVKTPPRPDGPANLLFFGSFTQVPEEEFIERLFTVLADPKTVYEAFARDIYQNGKVLAFKKYLYLGYAYRILLAGLTASLVAFVTPYFLALFGR
;
A
#
# COMPACT_ATOMS: atom_id res chain seq x y z
N MET A 1 -46.56 16.46 -28.41
CA MET A 1 -45.44 15.81 -27.73
C MET A 1 -45.44 16.36 -26.31
N GLN A 2 -45.77 15.53 -25.31
CA GLN A 2 -45.87 15.97 -23.92
C GLN A 2 -44.46 16.28 -23.41
N ASP A 3 -44.24 17.53 -23.04
CA ASP A 3 -43.01 18.02 -22.42
C ASP A 3 -42.94 17.40 -21.01
N GLN A 4 -42.16 16.32 -20.89
CA GLN A 4 -42.00 15.61 -19.63
C GLN A 4 -41.13 16.49 -18.72
N PRO A 5 -41.61 16.91 -17.53
CA PRO A 5 -40.86 17.82 -16.69
C PRO A 5 -39.51 17.19 -16.32
N ALA A 6 -38.42 17.88 -16.65
CA ALA A 6 -37.07 17.43 -16.33
C ALA A 6 -36.98 17.07 -14.84
N ALA A 7 -36.51 15.86 -14.54
CA ALA A 7 -36.39 15.40 -13.17
C ALA A 7 -35.60 16.42 -12.32
N PRO A 8 -36.04 16.72 -11.09
CA PRO A 8 -35.37 17.71 -10.25
C PRO A 8 -33.89 17.34 -10.08
N ARG A 9 -33.00 18.32 -10.29
CA ARG A 9 -31.56 18.10 -10.12
C ARG A 9 -31.29 17.64 -8.69
N PRO A 10 -30.50 16.57 -8.48
CA PRO A 10 -30.17 16.11 -7.15
C PRO A 10 -29.53 17.25 -6.35
N THR A 11 -30.11 17.56 -5.20
CA THR A 11 -29.58 18.58 -4.29
C THR A 11 -28.47 17.93 -3.46
N PHE A 12 -27.22 18.23 -3.79
CA PHE A 12 -26.07 17.78 -3.01
C PHE A 12 -25.92 18.63 -1.75
N ALA A 13 -25.43 18.02 -0.66
CA ALA A 13 -25.10 18.76 0.55
C ALA A 13 -24.05 19.83 0.23
N THR A 14 -24.22 21.04 0.75
CA THR A 14 -23.29 22.17 0.56
C THR A 14 -21.86 21.81 0.94
N ASP A 15 -21.69 20.94 1.95
CA ASP A 15 -20.39 20.50 2.45
C ASP A 15 -19.81 19.28 1.71
N GLY A 16 -20.50 18.77 0.68
CA GLY A 16 -20.09 17.56 -0.05
C GLY A 16 -18.68 17.67 -0.65
N VAL A 17 -18.33 18.85 -1.19
CA VAL A 17 -16.99 19.11 -1.74
C VAL A 17 -15.92 19.06 -0.64
N HIS A 18 -16.23 19.56 0.56
CA HIS A 18 -15.31 19.50 1.70
C HIS A 18 -15.07 18.05 2.14
N LEU A 19 -16.13 17.23 2.22
CA LEU A 19 -16.02 15.81 2.55
C LEU A 19 -15.12 15.07 1.54
N LEU A 20 -15.34 15.26 0.24
CA LEU A 20 -14.53 14.61 -0.80
C LEU A 20 -13.08 15.05 -0.77
N ARG A 21 -12.83 16.35 -0.62
CA ARG A 21 -11.47 16.90 -0.48
C ARG A 21 -10.77 16.30 0.73
N THR A 22 -11.44 16.27 1.89
CA THR A 22 -10.88 15.68 3.11
C THR A 22 -10.60 14.19 2.92
N ALA A 23 -11.51 13.44 2.29
CA ALA A 23 -11.31 12.02 2.01
C ALA A 23 -10.09 11.76 1.11
N GLN A 24 -9.90 12.57 0.05
CA GLN A 24 -8.70 12.48 -0.80
C GLN A 24 -7.41 12.84 -0.04
N GLN A 25 -7.45 13.86 0.81
CA GLN A 25 -6.31 14.22 1.67
C GLN A 25 -5.94 13.08 2.62
N VAL A 26 -6.93 12.46 3.27
CA VAL A 26 -6.72 11.29 4.14
C VAL A 26 -6.14 10.12 3.33
N GLN A 27 -6.62 9.88 2.11
CA GLN A 27 -6.08 8.84 1.24
C GLN A 27 -4.60 9.06 0.93
N TYR A 28 -4.23 10.29 0.57
CA TYR A 28 -2.84 10.66 0.31
C TYR A 28 -1.97 10.50 1.56
N GLN A 29 -2.48 10.90 2.73
CA GLN A 29 -1.80 10.69 4.01
C GLN A 29 -1.59 9.20 4.32
N LEU A 30 -2.61 8.35 4.14
CA LEU A 30 -2.47 6.90 4.34
C LEU A 30 -1.43 6.29 3.38
N SER A 31 -1.38 6.75 2.14
CA SER A 31 -0.35 6.35 1.17
C SER A 31 1.07 6.70 1.65
N GLN A 32 1.27 7.94 2.11
CA GLN A 32 2.57 8.38 2.66
C GLN A 32 2.93 7.62 3.95
N MET A 33 1.97 7.39 4.84
CA MET A 33 2.20 6.60 6.05
C MET A 33 2.62 5.16 5.73
N ALA A 34 2.05 4.55 4.69
CA ALA A 34 2.47 3.23 4.25
C ALA A 34 3.94 3.24 3.77
N ASP A 35 4.33 4.24 2.98
CA ASP A 35 5.71 4.39 2.50
C ASP A 35 6.68 4.64 3.66
N GLN A 36 6.31 5.48 4.62
CA GLN A 36 7.10 5.72 5.82
C GLN A 36 7.27 4.44 6.64
N LYS A 37 6.20 3.68 6.87
CA LYS A 37 6.27 2.40 7.60
C LYS A 37 7.11 1.37 6.87
N ALA A 38 7.04 1.30 5.54
CA ALA A 38 7.86 0.39 4.76
C ALA A 38 9.34 0.78 4.83
N ASN A 39 9.67 2.07 4.73
CA ASN A 39 11.04 2.56 4.89
C ASN A 39 11.62 2.29 6.29
N MET A 40 10.80 2.39 7.35
CA MET A 40 11.21 2.00 8.71
C MET A 40 11.54 0.51 8.80
N VAL A 41 10.69 -0.36 8.22
CA VAL A 41 10.95 -1.81 8.18
C VAL A 41 12.23 -2.10 7.38
N LEU A 42 12.41 -1.47 6.22
CA LEU A 42 13.63 -1.63 5.42
C LEU A 42 14.89 -1.30 6.22
N ALA A 43 14.92 -0.12 6.86
CA ALA A 43 16.06 0.30 7.67
C ALA A 43 16.37 -0.72 8.78
N ALA A 44 15.35 -1.15 9.54
CA ALA A 44 15.52 -2.14 10.60
C ALA A 44 16.02 -3.49 10.05
N THR A 45 15.42 -3.98 8.97
CA THR A 45 15.80 -5.26 8.36
C THR A 45 17.22 -5.26 7.80
N PHE A 46 17.68 -4.16 7.21
CA PHE A 46 19.06 -4.06 6.75
C PHE A 46 20.06 -4.07 7.89
N VAL A 47 19.80 -3.33 8.99
CA VAL A 47 20.66 -3.37 10.17
C VAL A 47 20.73 -4.79 10.74
N ILE A 48 19.59 -5.45 10.93
CA ILE A 48 19.52 -6.82 11.44
C ILE A 48 20.27 -7.79 10.52
N PHE A 49 20.06 -7.68 9.22
CA PHE A 49 20.72 -8.54 8.23
C PHE A 49 22.24 -8.34 8.22
N THR A 50 22.71 -7.09 8.17
CA THR A 50 24.13 -6.75 8.19
C THR A 50 24.82 -7.28 9.45
N VAL A 51 24.22 -7.07 10.62
CA VAL A 51 24.77 -7.58 11.89
C VAL A 51 24.77 -9.11 11.91
N SER A 52 23.69 -9.75 11.45
CA SER A 52 23.58 -11.21 11.42
C SER A 52 24.66 -11.84 10.55
N ILE A 53 24.90 -11.30 9.36
CA ILE A 53 25.99 -11.75 8.47
C ILE A 53 27.35 -11.47 9.08
N SER A 54 27.58 -10.27 9.62
CA SER A 54 28.87 -9.90 10.21
C SER A 54 29.29 -10.82 11.35
N GLN A 55 28.33 -11.31 12.12
CA GLN A 55 28.59 -12.12 13.31
C GLN A 55 28.54 -13.62 13.04
N ILE A 56 28.13 -14.05 11.85
CA ILE A 56 27.83 -15.47 11.58
C ILE A 56 29.03 -16.39 11.73
N HIS A 57 30.23 -15.91 11.40
CA HIS A 57 31.48 -16.64 11.53
C HIS A 57 32.10 -16.56 12.93
N ASN A 58 31.62 -15.62 13.76
CA ASN A 58 32.18 -15.34 15.09
C ASN A 58 31.46 -16.09 16.22
N VAL A 59 30.42 -16.86 15.90
CA VAL A 59 29.60 -17.57 16.89
C VAL A 59 29.71 -19.09 16.74
N ALA A 60 29.81 -19.78 17.88
CA ALA A 60 29.84 -21.25 17.89
C ALA A 60 28.51 -21.89 17.43
N ARG A 61 27.39 -21.16 17.51
CA ARG A 61 26.06 -21.60 17.11
C ARG A 61 25.44 -20.56 16.17
N PRO A 62 25.65 -20.66 14.86
CA PRO A 62 25.17 -19.65 13.90
C PRO A 62 23.68 -19.77 13.58
N LEU A 63 23.00 -20.85 13.98
CA LEU A 63 21.60 -21.13 13.64
C LEU A 63 20.64 -19.97 13.96
N PRO A 64 20.67 -19.31 15.14
CA PRO A 64 19.81 -18.16 15.43
C PRO A 64 20.06 -16.97 14.51
N LEU A 65 21.32 -16.73 14.11
CA LEU A 65 21.68 -15.65 13.19
C LEU A 65 21.25 -15.95 11.75
N PHE A 66 21.31 -17.22 11.32
CA PHE A 66 20.77 -17.63 10.01
C PHE A 66 19.26 -17.41 9.93
N ILE A 67 18.50 -17.81 10.96
CA ILE A 67 17.06 -17.60 11.02
C ILE A 67 16.73 -16.10 10.99
N LEU A 68 17.43 -15.32 11.83
CA LEU A 68 17.21 -13.88 11.94
C LEU A 68 17.56 -13.14 10.65
N GLY A 69 18.73 -13.41 10.08
CA GLY A 69 19.19 -12.80 8.83
C GLY A 69 18.29 -13.18 7.65
N GLY A 70 17.92 -14.46 7.53
CA GLY A 70 17.01 -14.92 6.47
C GLY A 70 15.62 -14.27 6.56
N ALA A 71 15.05 -14.16 7.76
CA ALA A 71 13.78 -13.49 7.97
C ALA A 71 13.86 -11.98 7.73
N ALA A 72 14.94 -11.33 8.16
CA ALA A 72 15.18 -9.92 7.89
C ALA A 72 15.27 -9.65 6.39
N PHE A 73 16.00 -10.48 5.64
CA PHE A 73 16.08 -10.38 4.18
C PHE A 73 14.71 -10.56 3.50
N ALA A 74 13.96 -11.60 3.87
CA ALA A 74 12.62 -11.84 3.32
C ALA A 74 11.64 -10.70 3.65
N SER A 75 11.70 -10.15 4.87
CA SER A 75 10.93 -8.97 5.26
C SER A 75 11.34 -7.73 4.47
N ALA A 76 12.64 -7.50 4.28
CA ALA A 76 13.15 -6.38 3.50
C ALA A 76 12.61 -6.44 2.07
N PHE A 77 12.66 -7.62 1.45
CA PHE A 77 12.15 -7.83 0.10
C PHE A 77 10.67 -7.46 -0.04
N LEU A 78 9.83 -7.88 0.92
CA LEU A 78 8.41 -7.51 0.95
C LEU A 78 8.19 -6.01 1.19
N ALA A 79 8.99 -5.39 2.04
CA ALA A 79 8.91 -3.95 2.28
C ALA A 79 9.31 -3.14 1.01
N VAL A 80 10.29 -3.62 0.23
CA VAL A 80 10.60 -3.04 -1.10
C VAL A 80 9.39 -3.16 -2.03
N LEU A 81 8.74 -4.33 -2.09
CA LEU A 81 7.55 -4.52 -2.92
C LEU A 81 6.38 -3.62 -2.51
N ALA A 82 6.29 -3.23 -1.23
CA ALA A 82 5.28 -2.30 -0.74
C ALA A 82 5.49 -0.86 -1.25
N VAL A 83 6.74 -0.41 -1.41
CA VAL A 83 7.09 0.95 -1.89
C VAL A 83 7.29 1.02 -3.41
N LEU A 84 7.45 -0.12 -4.07
CA LEU A 84 7.67 -0.17 -5.52
C LEU A 84 6.50 0.49 -6.27
N PRO A 85 6.77 1.44 -7.18
CA PRO A 85 5.71 2.09 -7.96
C PRO A 85 4.97 1.05 -8.80
N SER A 86 3.66 0.93 -8.61
CA SER A 86 2.84 -0.04 -9.33
C SER A 86 2.05 0.62 -10.45
N VAL A 87 2.66 0.66 -11.64
CA VAL A 87 2.05 1.24 -12.87
C VAL A 87 1.18 0.25 -13.65
N LYS A 88 1.04 -0.99 -13.19
CA LYS A 88 0.30 -2.03 -13.91
C LYS A 88 -1.17 -2.04 -13.51
N THR A 89 -1.96 -1.14 -14.08
CA THR A 89 -3.40 -1.38 -14.27
C THR A 89 -3.80 -0.80 -15.63
N PRO A 90 -3.88 -1.62 -16.69
CA PRO A 90 -4.55 -1.18 -17.90
C PRO A 90 -6.04 -0.96 -17.57
N PRO A 91 -6.63 0.23 -17.82
CA PRO A 91 -8.07 0.35 -17.87
C PRO A 91 -8.59 -0.54 -19.00
N ARG A 92 -9.80 -1.08 -18.84
CA ARG A 92 -10.49 -1.71 -19.96
C ARG A 92 -10.64 -0.66 -21.06
N PRO A 93 -10.32 -0.98 -22.33
CA PRO A 93 -10.55 -0.08 -23.47
C PRO A 93 -11.98 0.48 -23.52
N ASP A 94 -12.95 -0.29 -23.01
CA ASP A 94 -14.38 -0.01 -23.16
C ASP A 94 -15.10 0.39 -21.85
N GLY A 95 -14.36 0.71 -20.78
CA GLY A 95 -14.94 1.10 -19.49
C GLY A 95 -14.86 2.62 -19.22
N PRO A 96 -15.73 3.20 -18.37
CA PRO A 96 -15.57 4.58 -17.94
C PRO A 96 -14.24 4.73 -17.18
N ALA A 97 -13.22 5.24 -17.88
CA ALA A 97 -11.89 5.49 -17.35
C ALA A 97 -12.01 6.51 -16.21
N ASN A 98 -11.34 6.23 -15.09
CA ASN A 98 -11.31 7.18 -13.99
C ASN A 98 -10.29 8.27 -14.29
N LEU A 99 -10.77 9.40 -14.79
CA LEU A 99 -9.93 10.52 -15.22
C LEU A 99 -9.08 11.12 -14.08
N LEU A 100 -9.44 10.92 -12.82
CA LEU A 100 -8.68 11.45 -11.69
C LEU A 100 -7.56 10.50 -11.23
N PHE A 101 -7.62 9.23 -11.61
CA PHE A 101 -6.67 8.22 -11.16
C PHE A 101 -5.44 8.16 -12.08
N PHE A 102 -4.25 8.32 -11.48
CA PHE A 102 -2.96 8.34 -12.18
C PHE A 102 -2.76 7.19 -13.17
N GLY A 103 -3.06 5.95 -12.76
CA GLY A 103 -2.86 4.80 -13.64
C GLY A 103 -3.82 4.75 -14.82
N SER A 104 -4.90 5.54 -14.82
CA SER A 104 -5.92 5.55 -15.88
C SER A 104 -5.75 6.76 -16.80
N PHE A 105 -5.54 7.98 -16.28
CA PHE A 105 -5.45 9.17 -17.15
C PHE A 105 -4.13 9.26 -17.92
N THR A 106 -3.05 8.68 -17.40
CA THR A 106 -1.72 8.68 -18.08
C THR A 106 -1.71 7.88 -19.39
N GLN A 107 -2.80 7.20 -19.72
CA GLN A 107 -2.97 6.39 -20.93
C GLN A 107 -3.83 7.07 -21.99
N VAL A 108 -4.32 8.28 -21.71
CA VAL A 108 -5.18 9.06 -22.60
C VAL A 108 -4.39 10.26 -23.15
N PRO A 109 -4.47 10.59 -24.45
CA PRO A 109 -3.91 11.83 -25.00
C PRO A 109 -4.43 13.06 -24.25
N GLU A 110 -3.62 14.12 -24.17
CA GLU A 110 -3.94 15.32 -23.40
C GLU A 110 -5.25 15.96 -23.88
N GLU A 111 -5.44 16.08 -25.19
CA GLU A 111 -6.64 16.68 -25.78
C GLU A 111 -7.90 15.90 -25.42
N GLU A 112 -7.84 14.57 -25.52
CA GLU A 112 -8.93 13.68 -25.18
C GLU A 112 -9.22 13.68 -23.67
N PHE A 113 -8.19 13.78 -22.84
CA PHE A 113 -8.35 13.94 -21.39
C PHE A 113 -9.11 15.22 -21.05
N ILE A 114 -8.74 16.36 -21.65
CA ILE A 114 -9.38 17.66 -21.43
C ILE A 114 -10.85 17.62 -21.86
N GLU A 115 -11.16 17.04 -23.02
CA GLU A 115 -12.53 16.91 -23.52
C GLU A 115 -13.41 16.06 -22.57
N ARG A 116 -12.89 14.90 -22.16
CA ARG A 116 -13.58 14.01 -21.22
C ARG A 116 -13.76 14.68 -19.85
N LEU A 117 -12.76 15.44 -19.40
CA LEU A 117 -12.84 16.17 -18.13
C LEU A 117 -13.92 17.25 -18.17
N PHE A 118 -14.00 18.05 -19.23
CA PHE A 118 -15.07 19.05 -19.37
C PHE A 118 -16.46 18.42 -19.42
N THR A 119 -16.58 17.25 -20.05
CA THR A 119 -17.84 16.47 -20.04
C THR A 119 -18.24 16.07 -18.62
N VAL A 120 -17.28 15.62 -17.79
CA VAL A 120 -17.52 15.29 -16.37
C VAL A 120 -17.88 16.52 -15.53
N LEU A 121 -17.30 17.69 -15.85
CA LEU A 121 -17.56 18.94 -15.13
C LEU A 121 -18.93 19.57 -15.46
N ALA A 122 -19.63 19.09 -16.49
CA ALA A 122 -20.90 19.65 -16.95
C ALA A 122 -22.08 19.36 -16.00
N ASP A 123 -22.03 18.29 -15.21
CA ASP A 123 -23.06 17.93 -14.23
C ASP A 123 -22.42 17.74 -12.83
N PRO A 124 -22.92 18.42 -11.78
CA PRO A 124 -22.45 18.19 -10.41
C PRO A 124 -22.44 16.70 -10.03
N LYS A 125 -23.42 15.90 -10.46
CA LYS A 125 -23.46 14.46 -10.15
C LYS A 125 -22.24 13.72 -10.71
N THR A 126 -21.85 14.00 -11.95
CA THR A 126 -20.70 13.34 -12.58
C THR A 126 -19.38 13.77 -11.92
N VAL A 127 -19.30 15.00 -11.41
CA VAL A 127 -18.17 15.44 -10.58
C VAL A 127 -18.06 14.61 -9.30
N TYR A 128 -19.14 14.49 -8.53
CA TYR A 128 -19.14 13.67 -7.31
C TYR A 128 -18.83 12.20 -7.60
N GLU A 129 -19.33 11.66 -8.72
CA GLU A 129 -19.05 10.29 -9.14
C GLU A 129 -17.57 10.09 -9.49
N ALA A 130 -16.94 11.04 -10.18
CA ALA A 130 -15.52 10.99 -10.49
C ALA A 130 -14.66 10.94 -9.21
N PHE A 131 -14.94 11.80 -8.23
CA PHE A 131 -14.28 11.76 -6.92
C PHE A 131 -14.51 10.42 -6.20
N ALA A 132 -15.75 9.91 -6.18
CA ALA A 132 -16.06 8.64 -5.52
C ALA A 132 -15.29 7.46 -6.15
N ARG A 133 -15.20 7.42 -7.49
CA ARG A 133 -14.41 6.42 -8.22
C ARG A 133 -12.93 6.51 -7.87
N ASP A 134 -12.39 7.73 -7.80
CA ASP A 134 -11.01 7.99 -7.43
C ASP A 134 -10.66 7.56 -6.00
N ILE A 135 -11.47 7.95 -5.03
CA ILE A 135 -11.31 7.53 -3.65
C ILE A 135 -11.39 6.00 -3.55
N TYR A 136 -12.37 5.36 -4.17
CA TYR A 136 -12.52 3.91 -4.11
C TYR A 136 -11.33 3.17 -4.74
N GLN A 137 -10.88 3.58 -5.92
CA GLN A 137 -9.79 2.92 -6.64
C GLN A 137 -8.44 3.10 -5.94
N ASN A 138 -8.11 4.33 -5.50
CA ASN A 138 -6.90 4.56 -4.71
C ASN A 138 -6.92 3.76 -3.40
N GLY A 139 -8.07 3.65 -2.74
CA GLY A 139 -8.22 2.91 -1.49
C GLY A 139 -7.96 1.41 -1.68
N LYS A 140 -8.47 0.84 -2.78
CA LYS A 140 -8.17 -0.55 -3.15
C LYS A 140 -6.69 -0.77 -3.43
N VAL A 141 -6.05 0.11 -4.20
CA VAL A 141 -4.61 0.00 -4.48
C VAL A 141 -3.81 0.03 -3.18
N LEU A 142 -4.19 0.91 -2.27
CA LEU A 142 -3.52 1.06 -0.98
C LEU A 142 -3.66 -0.20 -0.12
N ALA A 143 -4.88 -0.71 0.04
CA ALA A 143 -5.17 -1.90 0.84
C ALA A 143 -4.51 -3.17 0.29
N PHE A 144 -4.68 -3.44 -1.01
CA PHE A 144 -4.30 -4.72 -1.62
C PHE A 144 -2.86 -4.76 -2.17
N LYS A 145 -2.18 -3.62 -2.29
CA LYS A 145 -0.74 -3.59 -2.64
C LYS A 145 0.09 -3.18 -1.43
N LYS A 146 0.09 -1.89 -1.09
CA LYS A 146 1.03 -1.35 -0.08
C LYS A 146 0.84 -2.02 1.29
N TYR A 147 -0.37 -1.98 1.85
CA TYR A 147 -0.63 -2.53 3.19
C TYR A 147 -0.58 -4.06 3.25
N LEU A 148 -0.90 -4.75 2.15
CA LEU A 148 -0.78 -6.20 2.07
C LEU A 148 0.68 -6.65 2.18
N TYR A 149 1.57 -6.14 1.32
CA TYR A 149 3.00 -6.47 1.36
C TYR A 149 3.65 -6.03 2.66
N LEU A 150 3.31 -4.83 3.14
CA LEU A 150 3.79 -4.33 4.42
C LEU A 150 3.36 -5.26 5.57
N GLY A 151 2.11 -5.70 5.58
CA GLY A 151 1.60 -6.66 6.58
C GLY A 151 2.37 -7.97 6.58
N TYR A 152 2.72 -8.50 5.39
CA TYR A 152 3.56 -9.69 5.30
C TYR A 152 5.00 -9.44 5.79
N ALA A 153 5.59 -8.30 5.45
CA ALA A 153 6.93 -7.94 5.91
C ALA A 153 7.02 -7.97 7.45
N TYR A 154 6.10 -7.27 8.13
CA TYR A 154 6.02 -7.27 9.60
C TYR A 154 5.85 -8.67 10.19
N ARG A 155 4.98 -9.49 9.61
CA ARG A 155 4.72 -10.86 10.10
C ARG A 155 5.96 -11.75 9.96
N ILE A 156 6.65 -11.69 8.82
CA ILE A 156 7.87 -12.48 8.59
C ILE A 156 8.99 -12.03 9.53
N LEU A 157 9.19 -10.71 9.67
CA LEU A 157 10.22 -10.19 10.58
C LEU A 157 9.96 -10.62 12.02
N LEU A 158 8.72 -10.47 12.48
CA LEU A 158 8.34 -10.85 13.85
C LEU A 158 8.48 -12.35 14.07
N ALA A 159 7.98 -13.18 13.15
CA ALA A 159 8.10 -14.63 13.24
C ALA A 159 9.57 -15.08 13.25
N GLY A 160 10.41 -14.48 12.41
CA GLY A 160 11.84 -14.76 12.37
C GLY A 160 12.59 -14.31 13.62
N LEU A 161 12.26 -13.14 14.16
CA LEU A 161 12.82 -12.65 15.41
C LEU A 161 12.48 -13.59 16.58
N THR A 162 11.22 -14.01 16.68
CA THR A 162 10.78 -14.97 17.71
C THR A 162 11.44 -16.34 17.51
N ALA A 163 11.47 -16.87 16.30
CA ALA A 163 12.10 -18.16 16.01
C ALA A 163 13.61 -18.14 16.29
N SER A 164 14.31 -17.05 15.95
CA SER A 164 15.72 -16.86 16.27
C SER A 164 15.95 -16.85 17.79
N LEU A 165 15.12 -16.12 18.55
CA LEU A 165 15.21 -16.10 20.01
C LEU A 165 15.01 -17.49 20.62
N VAL A 166 14.01 -18.24 20.15
CA VAL A 166 13.77 -19.62 20.59
C VAL A 166 14.97 -20.50 20.28
N ALA A 167 15.51 -20.43 19.06
CA ALA A 167 16.70 -21.19 18.67
C ALA A 167 17.93 -20.84 19.52
N PHE A 168 18.07 -19.58 19.92
CA PHE A 168 19.15 -19.13 20.80
C PHE A 168 19.02 -19.68 22.23
N VAL A 169 17.80 -19.63 22.81
CA VAL A 169 17.57 -20.02 24.22
C VAL A 169 17.49 -21.54 24.42
N THR A 170 16.97 -22.28 23.45
CA THR A 170 16.69 -23.74 23.58
C THR A 170 17.89 -24.54 24.11
N PRO A 171 19.13 -24.38 23.62
CA PRO A 171 20.27 -25.14 24.13
C PRO A 171 20.61 -24.83 25.60
N TYR A 172 20.40 -23.60 26.06
CA TYR A 172 20.65 -23.22 27.46
C TYR A 172 19.60 -23.83 28.39
N PHE A 173 18.35 -23.86 27.94
CA PHE A 173 17.27 -24.50 28.67
C PHE A 173 17.51 -26.01 28.80
N LEU A 174 17.86 -26.69 27.70
CA LEU A 174 18.18 -28.12 27.73
C LEU A 174 19.38 -28.45 28.63
N ALA A 175 20.41 -27.59 28.65
CA ALA A 175 21.56 -27.77 29.53
C ALA A 175 21.22 -27.57 31.03
N LEU A 176 20.19 -26.78 31.35
CA LEU A 176 19.73 -26.55 32.72
C LEU A 176 18.87 -27.70 33.25
N PHE A 177 18.02 -28.30 32.40
CA PHE A 177 17.12 -29.41 32.78
C PHE A 177 17.74 -30.80 32.60
N GLY A 178 18.83 -30.91 31.83
CA GLY A 178 19.57 -32.14 31.62
C GLY A 178 20.66 -32.44 32.66
N ARG A 179 20.69 -31.67 33.77
CA ARG A 179 21.53 -31.92 34.95
C ARG A 179 20.68 -32.39 36.12
#